data_AF-A0A849E7J7-F1
#
_entry.id   AF-A0A849E7J7-F1
#
_cell.length_a   1.000
_cell.length_b   1.000
_cell.length_c   1.000
_cell.angle_alpha   90.00
_cell.angle_beta   90.00
_cell.angle_gamma   90.00
#
_symmetry.space_group_name_H-M   'P 1'
#
loop_
_entity.id
_entity.type
_entity.pdbx_description
1 polymer ?
#
loop_
_entity_poly.entity_id
_entity_poly.type
_entity_poly.pdbx_seq_one_letter_code
_entity_poly.pdbx_strand_id
1 'polypeptide(L)'
;MTGNRFAFGHARHVVFSLLNAMIDSATRKLQLSKLEGDAALFFVDSKQLTNTEIGQTVMDIFAAFFRERARLIESNMCPCSACRQIKDLDLKIFVHRGRASRFEFRGSIDHFGTDVIILHRMMKNSVKGHRYVMVTDAAADCIDLPGELETFKLAEEHEHIGKVGARVFQISDAMALTFSQRDQARSSRSSDLASKLKQNVITATRFLRRSKLSN
;
A
#
# COMPACT_ATOMS: atom_id res chain seq x y z
N MET A 1 7.94 6.83 -35.13
CA MET A 1 8.37 5.98 -33.99
C MET A 1 8.41 6.77 -32.66
N THR A 2 7.38 7.56 -32.35
CA THR A 2 7.30 8.46 -31.18
C THR A 2 6.43 7.92 -30.04
N GLY A 3 5.63 6.86 -30.28
CA GLY A 3 4.72 6.28 -29.28
C GLY A 3 5.43 5.64 -28.08
N ASN A 4 6.68 5.18 -28.25
CA ASN A 4 7.38 4.44 -27.19
C ASN A 4 7.88 5.34 -26.05
N ARG A 5 8.34 6.57 -26.35
CA ARG A 5 8.83 7.51 -25.33
C ARG A 5 7.68 8.07 -24.46
N PHE A 6 6.53 8.32 -25.09
CA PHE A 6 5.34 8.83 -24.38
C PHE A 6 4.71 7.75 -23.48
N ALA A 7 4.58 6.52 -24.00
CA ALA A 7 4.12 5.38 -23.19
C ALA A 7 5.05 5.10 -22.01
N PHE A 8 6.38 5.21 -22.19
CA PHE A 8 7.34 5.04 -21.10
C PHE A 8 7.20 6.11 -20.00
N GLY A 9 7.04 7.39 -20.38
CA GLY A 9 6.80 8.47 -19.42
C GLY A 9 5.54 8.25 -18.58
N HIS A 10 4.45 7.80 -19.22
CA HIS A 10 3.21 7.46 -18.53
C HIS A 10 3.33 6.22 -17.65
N ALA A 11 4.02 5.17 -18.10
CA ALA A 11 4.29 4.00 -17.28
C ALA A 11 5.01 4.40 -15.98
N ARG A 12 6.06 5.22 -16.10
CA ARG A 12 6.78 5.75 -14.94
C ARG A 12 5.87 6.58 -14.03
N HIS A 13 5.02 7.43 -14.59
CA HIS A 13 4.08 8.24 -13.81
C HIS A 13 3.10 7.35 -13.02
N VAL A 14 2.50 6.35 -13.66
CA VAL A 14 1.57 5.39 -13.03
C VAL A 14 2.25 4.67 -11.87
N VAL A 15 3.43 4.07 -12.12
CA VAL A 15 4.17 3.33 -11.08
C VAL A 15 4.53 4.25 -9.91
N PHE A 16 5.00 5.46 -10.19
CA PHE A 16 5.36 6.42 -9.14
C PHE A 16 4.14 6.89 -8.33
N SER A 17 2.99 7.07 -8.97
CA SER A 17 1.74 7.44 -8.28
C SER A 17 1.30 6.33 -7.32
N LEU A 18 1.33 5.08 -7.77
CA LEU A 18 1.04 3.90 -6.94
C LEU A 18 2.04 3.76 -5.78
N LEU A 19 3.34 3.93 -6.04
CA LEU A 19 4.37 3.88 -5.01
C LEU A 19 4.17 4.94 -3.95
N ASN A 20 3.92 6.19 -4.34
CA ASN A 20 3.69 7.27 -3.37
C ASN A 20 2.46 7.00 -2.50
N ALA A 21 1.35 6.54 -3.09
CA ALA A 21 0.16 6.19 -2.32
C ALA A 21 0.45 5.09 -1.27
N MET A 22 1.25 4.09 -1.63
CA MET A 22 1.69 3.05 -0.70
C MET A 22 2.63 3.59 0.38
N ILE A 23 3.60 4.43 0.01
CA ILE A 23 4.57 5.04 0.93
C ILE A 23 3.83 5.91 1.95
N ASP A 24 2.96 6.82 1.51
CA ASP A 24 2.17 7.69 2.40
C ASP A 24 1.33 6.87 3.39
N SER A 25 0.84 5.71 2.95
CA SER A 25 0.12 4.77 3.81
C SER A 25 1.04 4.12 4.84
N ALA A 26 2.19 3.61 4.40
CA ALA A 26 3.16 2.87 5.21
C ALA A 26 3.90 3.76 6.23
N THR A 27 4.28 4.98 5.84
CA THR A 27 5.12 5.88 6.66
C THR A 27 4.40 6.46 7.88
N ARG A 28 3.12 6.16 8.05
CA ARG A 28 2.39 6.39 9.30
C ARG A 28 2.94 5.58 10.47
N LYS A 29 3.55 4.42 10.19
CA LYS A 29 4.07 3.50 11.22
C LYS A 29 5.44 2.90 10.90
N LEU A 30 5.81 2.82 9.63
CA LEU A 30 7.07 2.23 9.19
C LEU A 30 8.04 3.33 8.72
N GLN A 31 9.35 3.09 8.84
CA GLN A 31 10.37 3.95 8.27
C GLN A 31 10.66 3.52 6.84
N LEU A 32 10.51 4.43 5.87
CA LEU A 32 11.01 4.20 4.51
C LEU A 32 12.54 4.19 4.54
N SER A 33 13.15 3.10 4.06
CA SER A 33 14.59 3.02 3.88
C SER A 33 14.98 3.50 2.49
N LYS A 34 14.46 2.83 1.44
CA LYS A 34 14.83 3.16 0.07
C LYS A 34 13.79 2.68 -0.95
N LEU A 35 13.93 3.23 -2.16
CA LEU A 35 13.21 2.77 -3.35
C LEU A 35 14.13 1.91 -4.20
N GLU A 36 13.60 0.83 -4.74
CA GLU A 36 14.31 -0.16 -5.54
C GLU A 36 13.54 -0.40 -6.85
N GLY A 37 13.67 0.54 -7.79
CA GLY A 37 12.88 0.52 -9.02
C GLY A 37 11.40 0.80 -8.75
N ASP A 38 10.57 -0.24 -8.84
CA ASP A 38 9.12 -0.21 -8.60
C ASP A 38 8.72 -0.74 -7.20
N ALA A 39 9.69 -1.00 -6.33
CA ALA A 39 9.49 -1.45 -4.96
C ALA A 39 9.94 -0.40 -3.93
N ALA A 40 9.36 -0.45 -2.74
CA ALA A 40 9.75 0.34 -1.58
C ALA A 40 10.08 -0.58 -0.41
N LEU A 41 11.23 -0.35 0.22
CA LEU A 41 11.70 -1.11 1.37
C LEU A 41 11.46 -0.30 2.65
N PHE A 42 10.75 -0.92 3.60
CA PHE A 42 10.39 -0.31 4.88
C PHE A 42 10.95 -1.12 6.05
N PHE A 43 11.22 -0.42 7.16
CA PHE A 43 11.69 -1.03 8.41
C PHE A 43 10.91 -0.50 9.61
N VAL A 44 10.86 -1.32 10.65
CA VAL A 44 10.40 -0.93 11.97
C VAL A 44 11.12 -1.79 13.00
N ASP A 45 11.51 -1.19 14.12
CA ASP A 45 12.11 -1.96 15.21
C ASP A 45 11.07 -2.90 15.82
N SER A 46 11.46 -4.14 16.12
CA SER A 46 10.55 -5.22 16.50
C SER A 46 9.78 -5.00 17.82
N LYS A 47 10.01 -3.89 18.53
CA LYS A 47 9.34 -3.53 19.78
C LYS A 47 8.41 -2.31 19.64
N GLN A 48 8.40 -1.65 18.48
CA GLN A 48 7.66 -0.40 18.28
C GLN A 48 6.20 -0.63 17.92
N LEU A 49 5.88 -1.72 17.23
CA LEU A 49 4.53 -2.04 16.78
C LEU A 49 4.10 -3.42 17.28
N THR A 50 2.82 -3.55 17.58
CA THR A 50 2.20 -4.84 17.85
C THR A 50 1.95 -5.63 16.55
N ASN A 51 1.77 -6.94 16.66
CA ASN A 51 1.49 -7.82 15.53
C ASN A 51 0.24 -7.37 14.73
N THR A 52 -0.81 -6.96 15.44
CA THR A 52 -2.03 -6.43 14.86
C THR A 52 -1.80 -5.12 14.11
N GLU A 53 -0.93 -4.24 14.63
CA GLU A 53 -0.61 -2.99 13.95
C GLU A 53 0.22 -3.20 12.68
N ILE A 54 1.13 -4.16 12.68
CA ILE A 54 1.89 -4.56 11.48
C ILE A 54 0.91 -5.11 10.44
N GLY A 55 0.01 -6.01 10.85
CA GLY A 55 -1.04 -6.56 9.99
C GLY A 55 -1.95 -5.50 9.39
N GLN A 56 -2.46 -4.58 10.21
CA GLN A 56 -3.27 -3.45 9.75
C GLN A 56 -2.52 -2.56 8.78
N THR A 57 -1.22 -2.32 9.02
CA THR A 57 -0.38 -1.52 8.10
C THR A 57 -0.27 -2.18 6.74
N VAL A 58 -0.07 -3.50 6.69
CA VAL A 58 -0.05 -4.28 5.44
C VAL A 58 -1.38 -4.14 4.67
N MET A 59 -2.52 -4.28 5.36
CA MET A 59 -3.84 -4.12 4.71
C MET A 59 -4.09 -2.68 4.25
N ASP A 60 -3.62 -1.69 5.00
CA ASP A 60 -3.70 -0.28 4.64
C ASP A 60 -2.86 0.06 3.40
N ILE A 61 -1.72 -0.61 3.19
CA ILE A 61 -0.89 -0.45 1.99
C ILE A 61 -1.65 -0.98 0.76
N PHE A 62 -2.25 -2.17 0.85
CA PHE A 62 -3.14 -2.67 -0.23
C PHE A 62 -4.29 -1.71 -0.49
N ALA A 63 -4.94 -1.20 0.57
CA ALA A 63 -6.03 -0.25 0.43
C ALA A 63 -5.61 1.01 -0.35
N ALA A 64 -4.43 1.54 -0.04
CA ALA A 64 -3.89 2.70 -0.74
C ALA A 64 -3.56 2.40 -2.21
N PHE A 65 -2.93 1.25 -2.49
CA PHE A 65 -2.63 0.80 -3.84
C PHE A 65 -3.89 0.67 -4.71
N PHE A 66 -4.91 -0.05 -4.25
CA PHE A 66 -6.13 -0.27 -5.05
C PHE A 66 -6.96 0.99 -5.23
N ARG A 67 -7.01 1.86 -4.22
CA ARG A 67 -7.66 3.18 -4.34
C ARG A 67 -6.97 4.02 -5.40
N GLU A 68 -5.64 4.10 -5.36
CA GLU A 68 -4.89 4.88 -6.34
C GLU A 68 -4.98 4.28 -7.75
N ARG A 69 -4.93 2.95 -7.87
CA ARG A 69 -5.15 2.26 -9.14
C ARG A 69 -6.52 2.58 -9.72
N ALA A 70 -7.58 2.52 -8.92
CA ALA A 70 -8.93 2.87 -9.35
C ALA A 70 -9.01 4.33 -9.83
N ARG A 71 -8.43 5.27 -9.07
CA ARG A 71 -8.35 6.69 -9.44
C ARG A 71 -7.63 6.90 -10.78
N LEU A 72 -6.51 6.21 -10.99
CA LEU A 72 -5.75 6.30 -12.24
C LEU A 72 -6.52 5.71 -13.44
N ILE A 73 -7.30 4.64 -13.24
CA ILE A 73 -8.17 4.07 -14.28
C ILE A 73 -9.30 5.03 -14.63
N GLU A 74 -10.00 5.56 -13.62
CA GLU A 74 -11.15 6.46 -13.79
C GLU A 74 -10.75 7.78 -14.49
N SER A 75 -9.55 8.29 -14.20
CA SER A 75 -9.03 9.53 -14.79
C SER A 75 -8.27 9.32 -16.11
N ASN A 76 -8.12 8.09 -16.59
CA ASN A 76 -7.33 7.82 -17.78
C ASN A 76 -8.08 8.18 -19.08
N MET A 77 -7.63 9.24 -19.74
CA MET A 77 -8.08 9.62 -21.10
C MET A 77 -7.08 9.20 -22.20
N CYS A 78 -5.95 8.57 -21.83
CA CYS A 78 -4.88 8.23 -22.75
C CYS A 78 -5.02 6.79 -23.28
N PRO A 79 -4.94 6.59 -24.62
CA PRO A 79 -5.05 5.25 -25.21
C PRO A 79 -3.71 4.50 -25.32
N CYS A 80 -2.61 4.99 -24.72
CA CYS A 80 -1.30 4.34 -24.85
C CYS A 80 -1.27 2.96 -24.15
N SER A 81 -0.31 2.11 -24.53
CA SER A 81 -0.19 0.75 -23.96
C SER A 81 -0.10 0.75 -22.44
N ALA A 82 0.75 1.61 -21.86
CA ALA A 82 0.93 1.72 -20.42
C ALA A 82 -0.37 2.08 -19.69
N CYS A 83 -1.10 3.08 -20.19
CA CYS A 83 -2.36 3.51 -19.59
C CYS A 83 -3.47 2.45 -19.68
N ARG A 84 -3.50 1.65 -20.75
CA ARG A 84 -4.46 0.53 -20.88
C ARG A 84 -4.18 -0.62 -19.91
N GLN A 85 -2.94 -0.76 -19.46
CA GLN A 85 -2.47 -1.85 -18.59
C GLN A 85 -2.55 -1.53 -17.09
N ILE A 86 -3.01 -0.33 -16.70
CA ILE A 86 -3.11 0.07 -15.27
C ILE A 86 -3.93 -0.96 -14.48
N LYS A 87 -5.01 -1.48 -15.08
CA LYS A 87 -5.88 -2.49 -14.46
C LYS A 87 -5.19 -3.83 -14.18
N ASP A 88 -4.10 -4.13 -14.88
CA ASP A 88 -3.35 -5.37 -14.78
C ASP A 88 -2.22 -5.28 -13.74
N LEU A 89 -1.99 -4.08 -13.17
CA LEU A 89 -1.00 -3.87 -12.11
C LEU A 89 -1.54 -4.37 -10.76
N ASP A 90 -0.76 -5.19 -10.07
CA ASP A 90 -1.07 -5.72 -8.74
C ASP A 90 0.13 -5.61 -7.79
N LEU A 91 -0.09 -5.94 -6.52
CA LEU A 91 0.87 -5.73 -5.45
C LEU A 91 1.22 -7.03 -4.72
N LYS A 92 2.52 -7.22 -4.47
CA LYS A 92 3.07 -8.25 -3.59
C LYS A 92 3.76 -7.58 -2.40
N ILE A 93 3.47 -8.04 -1.19
CA ILE A 93 4.14 -7.55 0.03
C ILE A 93 4.92 -8.71 0.64
N PHE A 94 6.15 -8.46 1.05
CA PHE A 94 7.04 -9.44 1.66
C PHE A 94 7.39 -8.97 3.08
N VAL A 95 7.23 -9.85 4.05
CA VAL A 95 7.46 -9.56 5.47
C VAL A 95 8.47 -10.55 6.03
N HIS A 96 9.56 -10.01 6.55
CA HIS A 96 10.64 -10.75 7.17
C HIS A 96 11.06 -10.07 8.47
N ARG A 97 11.52 -10.86 9.44
CA ARG A 97 12.03 -10.39 10.72
C ARG A 97 13.40 -11.00 10.94
N GLY A 98 14.37 -10.15 11.25
CA GLY A 98 15.75 -10.55 11.47
C GLY A 98 16.60 -9.37 11.89
N ARG A 99 17.91 -9.50 11.75
CA ARG A 99 18.89 -8.48 12.10
C ARG A 99 19.29 -7.68 10.87
N ALA A 100 19.18 -6.37 10.98
CA ALA A 100 19.71 -5.43 10.00
C ALA A 100 20.52 -4.34 10.72
N SER A 101 21.59 -3.88 10.08
CA SER A 101 22.36 -2.73 10.50
C SER A 101 21.81 -1.49 9.81
N ARG A 102 21.33 -0.54 10.61
CA ARG A 102 20.94 0.80 10.14
C ARG A 102 22.19 1.62 9.88
N PHE A 103 22.26 2.23 8.69
CA PHE A 103 23.33 3.11 8.26
C PHE A 103 22.72 4.43 7.78
N GLU A 104 23.32 5.56 8.16
CA GLU A 104 22.85 6.87 7.75
C GLU A 104 23.97 7.62 7.05
N PHE A 105 23.71 8.08 5.83
CA PHE A 105 24.71 8.76 5.02
C PHE A 105 24.07 9.87 4.21
N ARG A 106 24.59 11.10 4.36
CA ARG A 106 24.13 12.31 3.64
C ARG A 106 22.61 12.52 3.71
N GLY A 107 22.00 12.24 4.86
CA GLY A 107 20.56 12.40 5.09
C GLY A 107 19.68 11.28 4.51
N SER A 108 20.28 10.20 4.00
CA SER A 108 19.57 8.98 3.59
C SER A 108 19.81 7.86 4.60
N ILE A 109 18.76 7.07 4.86
CA ILE A 109 18.81 5.92 5.77
C ILE A 109 18.82 4.66 4.92
N ASP A 110 19.75 3.76 5.22
CA ASP A 110 19.80 2.45 4.59
C ASP A 110 19.94 1.34 5.64
N HIS A 111 19.55 0.13 5.26
CA HIS A 111 19.61 -1.06 6.10
C HIS A 111 20.30 -2.19 5.32
N PHE A 112 21.26 -2.84 5.95
CA PHE A 112 22.02 -3.94 5.37
C PHE A 112 22.15 -5.10 6.34
N GLY A 113 22.25 -6.31 5.81
CA GLY A 113 22.44 -7.52 6.60
C GLY A 113 21.95 -8.77 5.86
N THR A 114 22.30 -9.93 6.38
CA THR A 114 21.90 -11.22 5.79
C THR A 114 20.38 -11.35 5.70
N ASP A 115 19.63 -10.88 6.71
CA ASP A 115 18.17 -10.94 6.71
C ASP A 115 17.53 -10.03 5.65
N VAL A 116 18.16 -8.91 5.31
CA VAL A 116 17.75 -8.06 4.18
C VAL A 116 17.97 -8.80 2.86
N ILE A 117 19.11 -9.50 2.73
CA ILE A 117 19.40 -10.34 1.56
C ILE A 117 18.37 -11.47 1.43
N ILE A 118 18.01 -12.14 2.52
CA ILE A 118 16.97 -13.18 2.56
C ILE A 118 15.66 -12.62 2.00
N LEU A 119 15.20 -11.48 2.51
CA LEU A 119 13.98 -10.82 2.05
C LEU A 119 14.01 -10.56 0.53
N HIS A 120 15.09 -9.99 0.00
CA HIS A 120 15.22 -9.75 -1.44
C HIS A 120 15.26 -11.03 -2.27
N ARG A 121 15.86 -12.12 -1.76
CA ARG A 121 15.85 -13.41 -2.47
C ARG A 121 14.46 -14.03 -2.47
N MET A 122 13.72 -13.93 -1.37
CA MET A 122 12.33 -14.39 -1.29
C MET A 122 11.40 -13.65 -2.26
N MET A 123 11.74 -12.44 -2.72
CA MET A 123 10.99 -11.76 -3.79
C MET A 123 11.07 -12.51 -5.13
N LYS A 124 12.13 -13.30 -5.35
CA LYS A 124 12.26 -14.22 -6.48
C LYS A 124 11.81 -15.63 -6.04
N ASN A 125 10.50 -15.86 -6.09
CA ASN A 125 9.87 -17.11 -5.64
C ASN A 125 9.01 -17.76 -6.73
N SER A 126 8.56 -18.97 -6.44
CA SER A 126 7.77 -19.84 -7.32
C SER A 126 6.25 -19.58 -7.29
N VAL A 127 5.77 -18.61 -6.51
CA VAL A 127 4.32 -18.31 -6.39
C VAL A 127 3.81 -17.73 -7.70
N LYS A 128 2.87 -18.44 -8.35
CA LYS A 128 2.26 -18.03 -9.63
C LYS A 128 1.27 -16.86 -9.53
N GLY A 129 0.91 -16.42 -8.33
CA GLY A 129 -0.01 -15.31 -8.10
C GLY A 129 0.62 -13.92 -8.26
N HIS A 130 -0.20 -12.94 -8.59
CA HIS A 130 0.21 -11.54 -8.75
C HIS A 130 -0.08 -10.67 -7.53
N ARG A 131 -0.89 -11.17 -6.58
CA ARG A 131 -1.37 -10.40 -5.45
C ARG A 131 -1.37 -11.22 -4.16
N TYR A 132 -0.40 -10.97 -3.29
CA TYR A 132 -0.28 -11.73 -2.03
C TYR A 132 0.58 -11.00 -1.00
N VAL A 133 0.47 -11.44 0.26
CA VAL A 133 1.47 -11.21 1.31
C VAL A 133 2.27 -12.49 1.50
N MET A 134 3.59 -12.40 1.53
CA MET A 134 4.46 -13.49 1.92
C MET A 134 5.11 -13.15 3.26
N VAL A 135 4.84 -13.98 4.26
CA VAL A 135 5.42 -13.86 5.61
C VAL A 135 6.39 -15.01 5.80
N THR A 136 7.69 -14.73 5.90
CA THR A 136 8.68 -15.77 6.22
C THR A 136 8.40 -16.40 7.58
N ASP A 137 8.84 -17.64 7.81
CA ASP A 137 8.67 -18.30 9.11
C ASP A 137 9.28 -17.48 10.26
N ALA A 138 10.39 -16.76 10.01
CA ALA A 138 11.01 -15.85 10.97
C ALA A 138 10.11 -14.67 11.39
N ALA A 139 9.14 -14.30 10.55
CA ALA A 139 8.16 -13.24 10.79
C ALA A 139 6.78 -13.77 11.20
N ALA A 140 6.59 -15.08 11.34
CA ALA A 140 5.27 -15.67 11.61
C ALA A 140 4.63 -15.12 12.90
N ASP A 141 5.45 -14.86 13.92
CA ASP A 141 4.99 -14.40 15.23
C ASP A 141 5.00 -12.87 15.39
N CYS A 142 5.21 -12.10 14.30
CA CYS A 142 5.26 -10.64 14.36
C CYS A 142 4.18 -9.95 13.50
N ILE A 143 3.20 -10.68 12.99
CA ILE A 143 2.14 -10.11 12.15
C ILE A 143 0.84 -10.89 12.30
N ASP A 144 -0.26 -10.18 12.55
CA ASP A 144 -1.61 -10.75 12.55
C ASP A 144 -2.35 -10.29 11.29
N LEU A 145 -2.51 -11.18 10.31
CA LEU A 145 -3.32 -10.92 9.12
C LEU A 145 -4.75 -11.44 9.30
N PRO A 146 -5.75 -10.90 8.57
CA PRO A 146 -7.13 -11.38 8.63
C PRO A 146 -7.22 -12.90 8.39
N GLY A 147 -7.90 -13.62 9.29
CA GLY A 147 -8.00 -15.08 9.24
C GLY A 147 -8.82 -15.64 8.07
N GLU A 148 -9.58 -14.78 7.39
CA GLU A 148 -10.34 -15.10 6.17
C GLU A 148 -9.50 -15.19 4.90
N LEU A 149 -8.21 -14.82 4.97
CA LEU A 149 -7.29 -14.91 3.83
C LEU A 149 -6.93 -16.37 3.56
N GLU A 150 -7.14 -16.80 2.31
CA GLU A 150 -6.64 -18.09 1.86
C GLU A 150 -5.11 -18.13 1.95
N THR A 151 -4.58 -19.22 2.52
CA THR A 151 -3.16 -19.32 2.79
C THR A 151 -2.60 -20.70 2.53
N PHE A 152 -1.33 -20.74 2.11
CA PHE A 152 -0.57 -21.97 1.96
C PHE A 152 0.89 -21.77 2.41
N LYS A 153 1.54 -22.87 2.79
CA LYS A 153 2.97 -22.88 3.13
C LYS A 153 3.80 -22.98 1.86
N LEU A 154 4.93 -22.30 1.87
CA LEU A 154 5.95 -22.31 0.84
C LEU A 154 7.30 -22.56 1.51
N ALA A 155 8.21 -23.21 0.81
CA ALA A 155 9.61 -23.19 1.17
C ALA A 155 10.43 -23.00 -0.10
N GLU A 156 11.31 -22.00 -0.09
CA GLU A 156 12.20 -21.68 -1.20
C GLU A 156 13.63 -22.06 -0.83
N GLU A 157 14.34 -22.67 -1.77
CA GLU A 157 15.76 -22.95 -1.61
C GLU A 157 16.57 -21.89 -2.35
N HIS A 158 17.47 -21.23 -1.62
CA HIS A 158 18.30 -20.18 -2.15
C HIS A 158 19.77 -20.50 -1.97
N GLU A 159 20.52 -20.38 -3.05
CA GLU A 159 21.98 -20.55 -3.06
C GLU A 159 22.63 -19.68 -1.97
N HIS A 160 23.50 -20.29 -1.15
CA HIS A 160 24.21 -19.66 -0.02
C HIS A 160 23.35 -19.21 1.18
N ILE A 161 22.03 -19.37 1.14
CA ILE A 161 21.12 -19.09 2.27
C ILE A 161 20.55 -20.40 2.83
N GLY A 162 20.27 -21.36 1.95
CA GLY A 162 19.56 -22.59 2.28
C GLY A 162 18.05 -22.43 2.12
N LYS A 163 17.31 -23.30 2.82
CA LYS A 163 15.86 -23.37 2.74
C LYS A 163 15.20 -22.34 3.66
N VAL A 164 14.35 -21.49 3.09
CA VAL A 164 13.59 -20.48 3.82
C VAL A 164 12.10 -20.81 3.70
N GLY A 165 11.48 -21.09 4.84
CA GLY A 165 10.03 -21.31 4.91
C GLY A 165 9.26 -20.00 4.97
N ALA A 166 8.06 -20.00 4.41
CA ALA A 166 7.14 -18.88 4.43
C ALA A 166 5.68 -19.34 4.37
N ARG A 167 4.80 -18.44 4.78
CA ARG A 167 3.36 -18.54 4.57
C ARG A 167 2.93 -17.46 3.59
N VAL A 168 2.18 -17.86 2.57
CA VAL A 168 1.63 -16.96 1.56
C VAL A 168 0.15 -16.76 1.85
N PHE A 169 -0.29 -15.51 1.87
CA PHE A 169 -1.68 -15.10 2.04
C PHE A 169 -2.16 -14.46 0.75
N GLN A 170 -3.13 -15.10 0.09
CA GLN A 170 -3.70 -14.62 -1.17
C GLN A 170 -4.70 -13.51 -0.89
N ILE A 171 -4.65 -12.44 -1.69
CA ILE A 171 -5.66 -11.38 -1.63
C ILE A 171 -6.65 -11.61 -2.77
N SER A 172 -7.87 -11.98 -2.45
CA SER A 172 -8.92 -12.27 -3.45
C SER A 172 -9.33 -11.00 -4.21
N ASP A 173 -9.95 -11.18 -5.39
CA ASP A 173 -10.52 -10.06 -6.14
C ASP A 173 -11.65 -9.35 -5.39
N ALA A 174 -12.48 -10.10 -4.64
CA ALA A 174 -13.52 -9.52 -3.80
C ALA A 174 -12.93 -8.56 -2.73
N MET A 175 -11.80 -8.94 -2.13
CA MET A 175 -11.12 -8.09 -1.16
C MET A 175 -10.47 -6.87 -1.82
N ALA A 176 -9.85 -7.05 -2.99
CA ALA A 176 -9.29 -5.94 -3.78
C ALA A 176 -10.35 -4.90 -4.18
N LEU A 177 -11.54 -5.35 -4.58
CA LEU A 177 -12.68 -4.46 -4.87
C LEU A 177 -13.11 -3.70 -3.61
N THR A 178 -13.17 -4.38 -2.46
CA THR A 178 -13.53 -3.74 -1.17
C THR A 178 -12.55 -2.62 -0.81
N PHE A 179 -11.25 -2.80 -1.08
CA PHE A 179 -10.24 -1.76 -0.85
C PHE A 179 -10.48 -0.49 -1.67
N SER A 180 -10.86 -0.61 -2.94
CA SER A 180 -11.18 0.55 -3.78
C SER A 180 -12.44 1.31 -3.34
N GLN A 181 -13.43 0.62 -2.74
CA GLN A 181 -14.74 1.20 -2.43
C GLN A 181 -14.83 1.90 -1.06
N ARG A 182 -13.98 1.52 -0.09
CA ARG A 182 -14.04 2.04 1.29
C ARG A 182 -13.91 3.58 1.39
N ASP A 183 -13.34 4.24 0.39
CA ASP A 183 -13.16 5.70 0.40
C ASP A 183 -14.27 6.46 -0.36
N GLN A 184 -14.92 5.89 -1.38
CA GLN A 184 -16.13 6.51 -1.96
C GLN A 184 -17.22 6.69 -0.88
N ALA A 185 -17.37 5.72 0.02
CA ALA A 185 -18.30 5.78 1.14
C ALA A 185 -17.85 6.73 2.28
N ARG A 186 -16.55 7.03 2.41
CA ARG A 186 -15.99 7.95 3.43
C ARG A 186 -15.97 9.39 2.94
N SER A 187 -15.56 9.60 1.69
CA SER A 187 -15.60 10.89 0.96
C SER A 187 -17.03 11.40 0.79
N SER A 188 -17.97 10.54 0.39
CA SER A 188 -19.41 10.90 0.33
C SER A 188 -19.95 11.31 1.71
N ARG A 189 -19.67 10.55 2.78
CA ARG A 189 -20.08 10.92 4.15
C ARG A 189 -19.43 12.22 4.64
N SER A 190 -18.15 12.47 4.34
CA SER A 190 -17.48 13.71 4.72
C SER A 190 -18.04 14.92 3.96
N SER A 191 -18.33 14.76 2.67
CA SER A 191 -19.00 15.78 1.84
C SER A 191 -20.43 16.07 2.31
N ASP A 192 -21.16 15.04 2.75
CA ASP A 192 -22.53 15.14 3.27
C ASP A 192 -22.56 15.77 4.69
N LEU A 193 -21.53 15.55 5.50
CA LEU A 193 -21.37 16.25 6.77
C LEU A 193 -21.04 17.74 6.57
N ALA A 194 -20.15 18.04 5.62
CA ALA A 194 -19.76 19.41 5.28
C ALA A 194 -20.91 20.20 4.66
N SER A 195 -21.76 19.56 3.83
CA SER A 195 -22.97 20.19 3.26
C SER A 195 -24.00 20.51 4.35
N LYS A 196 -24.27 19.57 5.28
CA LYS A 196 -25.18 19.77 6.43
C LYS A 196 -24.72 20.89 7.36
N LEU A 197 -23.42 20.97 7.65
CA LEU A 197 -22.83 22.06 8.45
C LEU A 197 -23.04 23.43 7.77
N LYS A 198 -22.78 23.54 6.47
CA LYS A 198 -23.03 24.78 5.71
C LYS A 198 -24.52 25.16 5.73
N GLN A 199 -25.41 24.20 5.54
CA GLN A 199 -26.87 24.42 5.57
C GLN A 199 -27.34 24.96 6.93
N ASN A 200 -26.83 24.39 8.03
CA ASN A 200 -27.18 24.80 9.39
C ASN A 200 -26.68 26.21 9.69
N VAL A 201 -25.45 26.56 9.28
CA VAL A 201 -24.90 27.90 9.46
C VAL A 201 -25.74 28.95 8.71
N ILE A 202 -26.13 28.67 7.47
CA ILE A 202 -26.99 29.57 6.66
C ILE A 202 -28.38 29.75 7.31
N THR A 203 -28.96 28.66 7.81
CA THR A 203 -30.27 28.70 8.48
C THR A 203 -30.21 29.49 9.78
N ALA A 204 -29.16 29.30 10.58
CA ALA A 204 -28.93 30.08 11.80
C ALA A 204 -28.69 31.57 11.52
N THR A 205 -27.94 31.92 10.47
CA THR A 205 -27.74 33.33 10.09
C THR A 205 -29.04 33.98 9.58
N ARG A 206 -29.90 33.25 8.87
CA ARG A 206 -31.23 33.73 8.48
C ARG A 206 -32.15 33.95 9.68
N PHE A 207 -32.09 33.06 10.68
CA PHE A 207 -32.86 33.20 11.92
C PHE A 207 -32.44 34.43 12.73
N LEU A 208 -31.13 34.65 12.87
CA LEU A 208 -30.56 35.82 13.57
C LEU A 208 -30.79 37.15 12.84
N ARG A 209 -30.89 37.14 11.50
CA ARG A 209 -31.28 38.33 10.72
C ARG A 209 -32.76 38.68 10.86
N ARG A 210 -33.64 37.68 10.99
CA ARG A 210 -35.08 37.91 11.21
C ARG A 210 -35.38 38.44 12.61
N SER A 211 -34.65 38.01 13.64
CA SER A 211 -34.86 38.52 15.00
C SER A 211 -34.39 39.97 15.20
N LYS A 212 -33.46 40.47 14.37
CA LYS A 212 -33.01 41.88 14.41
C LYS A 212 -33.88 42.87 13.64
N LEU A 213 -34.87 42.40 12.87
CA LEU A 213 -35.79 43.25 12.09
C LEU A 213 -37.18 43.36 12.75
N SER A 214 -37.36 42.81 13.95
CA SER A 214 -38.62 42.80 14.72
C SER A 214 -38.57 43.65 16.00
N ASN A 215 -37.52 44.47 16.18
CA ASN A 215 -37.45 45.52 17.20
C ASN A 215 -37.42 46.88 16.51
#